data_AF-A0A838HU83-F1
#
_entry.id   AF-A0A838HU83-F1
#
_cell.length_a   1.000
_cell.length_b   1.000
_cell.length_c   1.000
_cell.angle_alpha   90.00
_cell.angle_beta   90.00
_cell.angle_gamma   90.00
#
_symmetry.space_group_name_H-M   'P 1'
#
loop_
_entity.id
_entity.type
_entity.pdbx_description
1 polymer ?
#
loop_
_entity_poly.entity_id
_entity_poly.type
_entity_poly.pdbx_seq_one_letter_code
_entity_poly.pdbx_strand_id
1 'polypeptide(L)' 'ANRNALQVHGGIGFTWEHDLHLWLKRGKALEQAYGSATFHRARLADAVFG' A
#
# COMPACT_ATOMS: atom_id res chain seq x y z
N ALA A 1 5.31 -3.70 -2.94
CA ALA A 1 4.89 -4.23 -4.26
C ALA A 1 4.29 -3.15 -5.16
N ASN A 2 3.10 -2.59 -4.85
CA ASN A 2 2.37 -1.69 -5.77
C ASN A 2 3.12 -0.40 -6.16
N ARG A 3 3.81 0.27 -5.21
CA ARG A 3 4.63 1.45 -5.51
C ARG A 3 5.84 1.14 -6.39
N ASN A 4 6.50 0.01 -6.16
CA ASN A 4 7.64 -0.42 -6.96
C ASN A 4 7.19 -0.79 -8.38
N ALA A 5 6.03 -1.45 -8.52
CA ALA A 5 5.42 -1.69 -9.81
C ALA A 5 5.13 -0.36 -10.54
N LEU A 6 4.65 0.67 -9.83
CA LEU A 6 4.38 1.98 -10.43
C LEU A 6 5.65 2.63 -10.95
N GLN A 7 6.72 2.55 -10.17
CA GLN A 7 8.01 3.09 -10.58
C GLN A 7 8.56 2.42 -11.85
N VAL A 8 8.38 1.11 -11.99
CA VAL A 8 8.83 0.35 -13.17
C VAL A 8 8.00 0.67 -14.41
N HIS A 9 6.67 0.79 -14.27
CA HIS A 9 5.77 1.03 -15.40
C HIS A 9 5.69 2.51 -15.80
N GLY A 10 6.03 3.43 -14.90
CA GLY A 10 5.93 4.86 -15.16
C GLY A 10 4.48 5.32 -15.33
N GLY A 11 4.26 6.28 -16.23
CA GLY A 11 2.96 6.95 -16.40
C GLY A 11 1.80 6.04 -16.80
N ILE A 12 2.06 4.95 -17.53
CA ILE A 12 1.02 3.98 -17.92
C ILE A 12 0.36 3.30 -16.71
N GLY A 13 1.07 3.24 -15.57
CA GLY A 13 0.51 2.73 -14.33
C GLY A 13 -0.64 3.56 -13.76
N PHE A 14 -0.89 4.76 -14.30
CA PHE A 14 -2.01 5.65 -13.95
C PHE A 14 -3.12 5.70 -14.99
N THR A 15 -2.99 4.99 -16.12
CA THR A 15 -3.98 5.01 -17.20
C THR A 15 -4.92 3.80 -17.12
N TRP A 16 -5.88 3.70 -18.06
CA TRP A 16 -6.87 2.62 -18.10
C TRP A 16 -6.35 1.34 -18.76
N GLU A 17 -5.25 1.45 -19.49
CA GLU A 17 -4.54 0.35 -20.13
C GLU A 17 -3.83 -0.54 -19.10
N HIS A 18 -3.63 -0.05 -17.87
CA HIS A 18 -3.05 -0.83 -16.78
C HIS A 18 -3.74 -0.59 -15.43
N ASP A 19 -4.21 -1.67 -14.82
CA ASP A 19 -5.01 -1.65 -13.57
C ASP A 19 -4.22 -1.30 -12.29
N LEU A 20 -2.94 -0.96 -12.40
CA LEU A 20 -2.07 -0.71 -11.26
C LEU A 20 -2.59 0.43 -10.35
N HIS A 21 -3.23 1.44 -10.95
CA HIS A 21 -3.86 2.52 -10.22
C HIS A 21 -4.99 2.04 -9.29
N LEU A 22 -5.69 0.95 -9.63
CA LEU A 22 -6.72 0.34 -8.76
C LEU A 22 -6.07 -0.28 -7.52
N TRP A 23 -4.94 -0.95 -7.68
CA TRP A 23 -4.20 -1.56 -6.56
C TRP A 23 -3.57 -0.53 -5.63
N LEU A 24 -3.14 0.62 -6.17
CA LEU A 24 -2.68 1.75 -5.37
C LEU A 24 -3.82 2.34 -4.53
N LYS A 25 -4.99 2.59 -5.16
CA LYS A 25 -6.19 3.09 -4.46
C LYS A 25 -6.66 2.11 -3.38
N ARG A 26 -6.72 0.82 -3.69
CA ARG A 26 -7.10 -0.24 -2.73
C ARG A 26 -6.16 -0.28 -1.53
N GLY A 27 -4.84 -0.24 -1.76
CA GLY A 27 -3.87 -0.20 -0.66
C GLY A 27 -4.12 0.99 0.26
N LYS A 28 -4.42 2.17 -0.32
CA LYS A 28 -4.70 3.37 0.47
C LYS A 28 -6.01 3.28 1.26
N ALA A 29 -7.07 2.72 0.67
CA ALA A 29 -8.33 2.49 1.36
C ALA A 29 -8.18 1.49 2.52
N LEU A 30 -7.38 0.43 2.34
CA LEU A 30 -7.11 -0.56 3.40
C LEU A 30 -6.35 0.06 4.58
N GLU A 31 -5.39 0.95 4.33
CA GLU A 31 -4.71 1.68 5.42
C GLU A 31 -5.69 2.49 6.28
N GLN A 32 -6.72 3.08 5.66
CA GLN A 32 -7.76 3.81 6.39
C GLN A 32 -8.71 2.88 7.16
N ALA A 33 -9.09 1.74 6.57
CA ALA A 33 -10.03 0.82 7.18
C ALA A 33 -9.42 -0.05 8.29
N TYR A 34 -8.15 -0.45 8.16
CA TYR A 34 -7.52 -1.46 9.02
C TYR A 34 -6.28 -0.98 9.77
N GLY A 35 -5.78 0.21 9.44
CA GLY A 35 -4.60 0.79 10.06
C GLY A 35 -3.42 0.88 9.11
N SER A 36 -2.54 1.84 9.39
CA SER A 36 -1.33 2.06 8.60
C SER A 36 -0.25 1.03 8.92
N ALA A 37 0.76 0.93 8.04
CA ALA A 37 1.93 0.12 8.30
C ALA A 37 2.63 0.49 9.64
N THR A 38 2.63 1.77 10.02
CA THR A 38 3.18 2.22 11.31
C THR A 38 2.35 1.74 12.48
N PHE A 39 1.01 1.81 12.38
CA PHE A 39 0.11 1.29 13.42
C PHE A 39 0.35 -0.20 13.69
N HIS A 40 0.43 -1.01 12.63
CA HIS A 40 0.68 -2.44 12.80
C HIS A 40 2.08 -2.75 13.34
N ARG A 41 3.12 -2.02 12.92
CA ARG A 41 4.47 -2.17 13.48
C ARG A 41 4.53 -1.83 14.97
N ALA A 42 3.84 -0.78 15.41
CA ALA A 42 3.77 -0.43 16.83
C ALA A 42 3.11 -1.54 17.65
N ARG A 43 1.98 -2.09 17.17
CA ARG A 43 1.31 -3.23 17.81
C ARG A 43 2.18 -4.49 17.89
N LEU A 44 2.95 -4.77 16.83
CA LEU A 44 3.89 -5.89 16.84
C LEU A 44 5.05 -5.65 17.81
N ALA A 45 5.58 -4.43 17.88
CA ALA A 45 6.64 -4.10 18.83
C ALA A 45 6.17 -4.28 20.28
N ASP A 46 4.97 -3.79 20.60
CA ASP A 46 4.34 -3.98 21.91
C ASP A 46 4.14 -5.48 22.22
N ALA A 47 3.62 -6.26 21.27
CA ALA A 47 3.36 -7.69 21.48
C ALA A 47 4.62 -8.57 21.59
N VAL A 48 5.77 -8.13 21.07
CA VAL A 48 7.02 -8.91 21.05
C VAL A 48 7.98 -8.47 22.15
N PHE A 49 7.97 -7.18 22.51
CA PHE A 49 8.93 -6.59 23.45
C PHE A 49 8.30 -6.05 24.75
N GLY A 50 6.97 -5.97 24.83
CA GLY A 50 6.24 -5.73 26.08
C GLY A 50 6.00 -7.01 26.86
#